data_AF-A0A3M6WRX2-F1
#
_entry.id   AF-A0A3M6WRX2-F1
#
_cell.length_a   1.000
_cell.length_b   1.000
_cell.length_c   1.000
_cell.angle_alpha   90.00
_cell.angle_beta   90.00
_cell.angle_gamma   90.00
#
_symmetry.space_group_name_H-M   'P 1'
#
loop_
_entity.id
_entity.type
_entity.pdbx_description
1 polymer ?
#
loop_
_entity_poly.entity_id
_entity_poly.type
_entity_poly.pdbx_seq_one_letter_code
_entity_poly.pdbx_strand_id
1 'polypeptide(L)'
;MSRPGGSKNATQGPKPTETPKSNERNEYIPSFIAKKPFYIDDATQSQDDYLEHQRLAPSKQQTQDSLAHAQWYDRGKTVGPKATKYRKGACENCGSMSHKEKDCLQRKRKKGARWTGRDIAADEKVGDVRLGWDAKRDRWNGYQSEQFQEVIDEYRQVEELKRLAAEDGNADGEGSGGDGAVGGKHGEQYDAETDMGRSQSKSTRTLRLREDTAKYLLNLDLDSAKYDPKTRTMLDTADSTNELIAEDGFQKASGDAAEFEKATRYAWESQETGAPDKIHLQANPTEAQLTRKRKADDDLRKAEERKKFLADRYGVQDTAASDKGKKLAGAGVTSNENYVEYDARGRVKGLPEKKEKSMYAEDVLINNHTSVWGSWWRDFAWGYACCHSTVKNSFCTGDAGKAAAEEAENFSRGITSTSAPLPTAEEAGNAEAVPKDEQVEASGVESGAGGQVLDEERTSHIPNQPDKPDKQKMDESRRRLEEMKNGVTEAEMEQYRKEKTNKADPMAGMLGTDELL
;
A
#
# COMPACT_ATOMS: atom_id res chain seq x y z
N MET A 1 78.38 -11.64 3.95
CA MET A 1 77.80 -10.27 3.97
C MET A 1 76.29 -10.39 3.87
N SER A 2 75.56 -10.22 4.96
CA SER A 2 74.10 -10.32 4.96
C SER A 2 73.49 -9.02 4.42
N ARG A 3 72.57 -9.11 3.45
CA ARG A 3 71.68 -8.00 3.08
C ARG A 3 70.30 -8.32 3.68
N PRO A 4 69.69 -7.42 4.48
CA PRO A 4 68.41 -7.70 5.11
C PRO A 4 67.29 -7.81 4.07
N GLY A 5 66.29 -8.64 4.35
CA GLY A 5 65.15 -8.84 3.46
C GLY A 5 64.24 -7.59 3.42
N GLY A 6 63.97 -7.08 2.23
CA GLY A 6 62.93 -6.08 2.04
C GLY A 6 61.55 -6.73 2.20
N SER A 7 60.75 -6.26 3.15
CA SER A 7 59.37 -6.74 3.31
C SER A 7 58.57 -6.42 2.05
N LYS A 8 58.16 -7.47 1.33
CA LYS A 8 57.07 -7.35 0.36
C LYS A 8 55.75 -7.34 1.14
N ASN A 9 55.38 -6.17 1.68
CA ASN A 9 54.00 -5.90 2.02
C ASN A 9 53.19 -5.90 0.71
N ALA A 10 52.75 -7.09 0.30
CA ALA A 10 51.82 -7.24 -0.80
C ALA A 10 50.48 -6.68 -0.34
N THR A 11 50.19 -5.43 -0.71
CA THR A 11 48.87 -4.83 -0.56
C THR A 11 47.88 -5.63 -1.40
N GLN A 12 47.27 -6.65 -0.80
CA GLN A 12 46.16 -7.37 -1.39
C GLN A 12 45.00 -6.37 -1.46
N GLY A 13 44.61 -5.99 -2.68
CA GLY A 13 43.34 -5.29 -2.86
C GLY A 13 42.19 -6.19 -2.38
N PRO A 14 41.12 -5.63 -1.80
CA PRO A 14 39.99 -6.41 -1.33
C PRO A 14 39.39 -7.25 -2.48
N LYS A 15 38.89 -8.45 -2.15
CA LYS A 15 38.23 -9.31 -3.13
C LYS A 15 36.94 -8.62 -3.62
N PRO A 16 36.62 -8.68 -4.92
CA PRO A 16 35.51 -7.92 -5.52
C PRO A 16 34.13 -8.54 -5.25
N THR A 17 33.95 -9.22 -4.11
CA THR A 17 32.83 -10.13 -3.82
C THR A 17 32.06 -9.79 -2.54
N GLU A 18 32.43 -8.72 -1.84
CA GLU A 18 31.66 -8.18 -0.73
C GLU A 18 31.18 -6.78 -1.12
N THR A 19 29.86 -6.58 -1.14
CA THR A 19 29.27 -5.25 -1.23
C THR A 19 29.61 -4.52 0.08
N PRO A 20 30.37 -3.41 0.04
CA PRO A 20 30.78 -2.75 1.27
C PRO A 20 29.52 -2.26 1.99
N LYS A 21 29.42 -2.56 3.29
CA LYS A 21 28.35 -1.97 4.11
C LYS A 21 28.49 -0.46 4.05
N SER A 22 27.38 0.27 4.15
CA SER A 22 27.31 1.72 3.89
C SER A 22 28.35 2.59 4.62
N ASN A 23 28.88 2.08 5.74
CA ASN A 23 29.82 2.79 6.61
C ASN A 23 31.27 2.29 6.46
N GLU A 24 31.55 1.32 5.58
CA GLU A 24 32.89 0.79 5.38
C GLU A 24 33.81 1.77 4.63
N ARG A 25 35.11 1.72 4.96
CA ARG A 25 36.06 2.81 4.66
C ARG A 25 36.64 2.76 3.24
N ASN A 26 35.81 3.07 2.26
CA ASN A 26 36.15 3.29 0.84
C ASN A 26 37.52 3.99 0.67
N GLU A 27 38.47 3.29 0.08
CA GLU A 27 39.87 3.71 -0.05
C GLU A 27 40.05 4.89 -1.02
N TYR A 28 39.12 5.05 -1.97
CA TYR A 28 39.15 6.10 -2.97
C TYR A 28 38.71 7.47 -2.43
N ILE A 29 38.11 7.54 -1.23
CA ILE A 29 37.79 8.83 -0.59
C ILE A 29 39.10 9.49 -0.11
N PRO A 30 39.46 10.69 -0.63
CA PRO A 30 40.69 11.37 -0.26
C PRO A 30 40.78 11.64 1.25
N SER A 31 41.98 11.53 1.81
CA SER A 31 42.16 11.62 3.27
C SER A 31 41.77 12.97 3.88
N PHE A 32 41.62 14.05 3.09
CA PHE A 32 41.11 15.34 3.58
C PHE A 32 39.58 15.41 3.69
N ILE A 33 38.84 14.50 3.04
CA ILE A 33 37.38 14.37 3.19
C ILE A 33 37.09 13.38 4.34
N ALA A 34 37.76 12.23 4.31
CA ALA A 34 37.59 11.14 5.28
C ALA A 34 38.21 11.43 6.67
N LYS A 35 39.13 12.39 6.81
CA LYS A 35 39.57 12.85 8.13
C LYS A 35 38.63 13.91 8.65
N LYS A 36 38.12 13.66 9.85
CA LYS A 36 37.37 14.59 10.67
C LYS A 36 38.23 15.81 11.08
N PRO A 37 37.74 17.04 10.98
CA PRO A 37 38.47 18.24 11.40
C PRO A 37 38.41 18.46 12.92
N PHE A 38 39.40 19.18 13.47
CA PHE A 38 39.64 19.32 14.91
C PHE A 38 38.49 19.91 15.75
N TYR A 39 37.53 20.59 15.11
CA TYR A 39 36.42 21.30 15.78
C TYR A 39 35.16 20.43 15.96
N ILE A 40 35.27 19.12 15.74
CA ILE A 40 34.20 18.15 15.94
C ILE A 40 34.74 17.09 16.90
N ASP A 41 34.08 16.90 18.04
CA ASP A 41 34.63 16.07 19.12
C ASP A 41 34.46 14.56 18.87
N ASP A 42 35.44 13.76 19.28
CA ASP A 42 35.36 12.29 19.21
C ASP A 42 34.45 11.65 20.26
N ALA A 43 33.87 12.47 21.14
CA ALA A 43 32.85 12.07 22.12
C ALA A 43 31.41 12.32 21.66
N THR A 44 31.17 13.05 20.56
CA THR A 44 29.82 13.41 20.08
C THR A 44 29.39 12.69 18.80
N GLN A 45 30.32 12.03 18.10
CA GLN A 45 30.06 11.26 16.89
C GLN A 45 30.35 9.78 17.10
N SER A 46 29.65 8.94 16.35
CA SER A 46 29.90 7.50 16.34
C SER A 46 31.24 7.17 15.66
N GLN A 47 32.03 6.27 16.25
CA GLN A 47 33.24 5.75 15.59
C GLN A 47 32.89 4.76 14.45
N ASP A 48 31.61 4.40 14.34
CA ASP A 48 31.05 3.48 13.34
C ASP A 48 30.74 4.16 11.99
N ASP A 49 30.85 5.49 11.87
CA ASP A 49 30.76 6.22 10.59
C ASP A 49 31.84 7.30 10.46
N TYR A 50 32.90 6.97 9.73
CA TYR A 50 34.02 7.86 9.39
C TYR A 50 33.65 9.06 8.49
N LEU A 51 32.40 9.16 8.01
CA LEU A 51 31.91 10.26 7.17
C LEU A 51 30.78 11.07 7.84
N GLU A 52 30.48 10.84 9.12
CA GLU A 52 29.39 11.50 9.85
C GLU A 52 29.51 13.04 9.80
N HIS A 53 30.72 13.59 9.84
CA HIS A 53 31.00 15.04 9.72
C HIS A 53 30.72 15.64 8.33
N GLN A 54 30.54 14.83 7.30
CA GLN A 54 30.16 15.26 5.95
C GLN A 54 28.64 15.15 5.70
N ARG A 55 27.88 14.51 6.61
CA ARG A 55 26.40 14.47 6.55
C ARG A 55 25.82 15.86 6.81
N LEU A 56 24.55 16.07 6.45
CA LEU A 56 23.86 17.34 6.70
C LEU A 56 23.72 17.57 8.21
N ALA A 57 24.42 18.58 8.73
CA ALA A 57 24.28 19.01 10.12
C ALA A 57 22.81 19.39 10.44
N PRO A 58 22.28 19.01 11.62
CA PRO A 58 20.85 19.12 11.94
C PRO A 58 20.35 20.58 11.95
N SER A 59 21.22 21.53 12.27
CA SER A 59 20.93 22.98 12.19
C SER A 59 20.63 23.49 10.78
N LYS A 60 21.02 22.76 9.72
CA LYS A 60 20.67 23.08 8.33
C LYS A 60 19.35 22.43 7.90
N GLN A 61 19.08 21.19 8.31
CA GLN A 61 17.84 20.46 7.99
C GLN A 61 16.60 21.27 8.41
N GLN A 62 16.59 21.78 9.64
CA GLN A 62 15.53 22.66 10.18
C GLN A 62 15.24 23.93 9.36
N THR A 63 16.07 24.30 8.39
CA THR A 63 15.88 25.48 7.52
C THR A 63 15.44 25.14 6.09
N GLN A 64 15.38 23.86 5.73
CA GLN A 64 15.16 23.39 4.35
C GLN A 64 13.81 22.65 4.19
N ASP A 65 13.36 21.91 5.22
CA ASP A 65 12.25 20.92 5.15
C ASP A 65 10.84 21.54 5.13
N SER A 66 10.66 22.53 4.25
CA SER A 66 9.48 23.38 4.10
C SER A 66 8.26 22.72 3.42
N LEU A 67 8.42 21.51 2.86
CA LEU A 67 7.31 20.70 2.32
C LEU A 67 6.77 19.67 3.32
N ALA A 68 7.65 18.97 4.06
CA ALA A 68 7.22 18.04 5.11
C ALA A 68 6.53 18.75 6.28
N HIS A 69 6.95 19.99 6.55
CA HIS A 69 6.35 20.88 7.55
C HIS A 69 5.69 22.10 6.86
N ALA A 70 4.85 21.86 5.85
CA ALA A 70 4.18 22.90 5.03
C ALA A 70 3.09 23.71 5.78
N GLN A 71 3.45 24.28 6.94
CA GLN A 71 2.60 25.17 7.70
C GLN A 71 2.56 26.56 7.04
N TRP A 72 1.50 26.85 6.30
CA TRP A 72 1.22 28.20 5.81
C TRP A 72 0.60 29.10 6.89
N TYR A 73 0.44 30.39 6.58
CA TYR A 73 -0.22 31.36 7.45
C TYR A 73 -1.71 30.99 7.63
N ASP A 74 -2.16 30.86 8.89
CA ASP A 74 -3.57 30.61 9.27
C ASP A 74 -4.49 31.80 8.88
N ARG A 75 -4.89 31.90 7.60
CA ARG A 75 -5.72 32.99 7.10
C ARG A 75 -7.10 33.02 7.79
N GLY A 76 -7.50 34.22 8.26
CA GLY A 76 -8.81 34.45 8.88
C GLY A 76 -9.01 33.83 10.27
N LYS A 77 -8.03 33.07 10.79
CA LYS A 77 -8.16 32.33 12.06
C LYS A 77 -7.99 33.25 13.25
N THR A 78 -8.95 33.20 14.17
CA THR A 78 -8.92 33.98 15.41
C THR A 78 -8.29 33.17 16.54
N VAL A 79 -7.69 33.87 17.52
CA VAL A 79 -7.08 33.27 18.72
C VAL A 79 -8.15 32.88 19.75
N GLY A 80 -9.34 33.45 19.68
CA GLY A 80 -10.44 33.19 20.59
C GLY A 80 -11.69 34.03 20.29
N PRO A 81 -12.71 33.99 21.17
CA PRO A 81 -13.95 34.74 20.98
C PRO A 81 -13.74 36.26 21.04
N LYS A 82 -14.63 37.00 20.35
CA LYS A 82 -14.68 38.46 20.33
C LYS A 82 -14.76 39.06 21.74
N ALA A 83 -13.80 39.90 22.10
CA ALA A 83 -13.80 40.59 23.39
C ALA A 83 -15.00 41.55 23.50
N THR A 84 -15.70 41.53 24.65
CA THR A 84 -16.90 42.35 24.91
C THR A 84 -16.58 43.76 25.39
N LYS A 85 -15.32 44.05 25.74
CA LYS A 85 -14.84 45.35 26.24
C LYS A 85 -13.49 45.68 25.60
N TYR A 86 -13.28 46.97 25.31
CA TYR A 86 -12.03 47.46 24.73
C TYR A 86 -10.86 47.26 25.70
N ARG A 87 -9.76 46.69 25.20
CA ARG A 87 -8.53 46.41 25.98
C ARG A 87 -7.50 47.51 25.76
N LYS A 88 -6.73 47.84 26.81
CA LYS A 88 -5.63 48.82 26.70
C LYS A 88 -4.55 48.26 25.76
N GLY A 89 -4.15 49.05 24.75
CA GLY A 89 -3.21 48.62 23.71
C GLY A 89 -3.85 48.06 22.44
N ALA A 90 -5.18 47.83 22.43
CA ALA A 90 -5.89 47.42 21.23
C ALA A 90 -5.97 48.54 20.17
N CYS A 91 -6.22 48.16 18.92
CA CYS A 91 -6.48 49.09 17.81
C CYS A 91 -7.65 50.03 18.13
N GLU A 92 -7.43 51.34 18.08
CA GLU A 92 -8.46 52.32 18.48
C GLU A 92 -9.71 52.28 17.59
N ASN A 93 -9.56 51.84 16.34
CA ASN A 93 -10.65 51.73 15.37
C ASN A 93 -11.51 50.48 15.57
N CYS A 94 -10.89 49.29 15.64
CA CYS A 94 -11.59 48.00 15.62
C CYS A 94 -11.56 47.24 16.95
N GLY A 95 -10.64 47.51 17.88
CA GLY A 95 -10.56 46.87 19.20
C GLY A 95 -9.87 45.50 19.29
N SER A 96 -9.28 44.97 18.21
CA SER A 96 -8.37 43.81 18.30
C SER A 96 -6.98 44.22 18.82
N MET A 97 -6.24 43.26 19.37
CA MET A 97 -4.85 43.43 19.83
C MET A 97 -3.81 43.11 18.76
N SER A 98 -4.22 42.58 17.59
CA SER A 98 -3.34 42.07 16.53
C SER A 98 -2.60 43.16 15.74
N HIS A 99 -3.15 44.37 15.64
CA HIS A 99 -2.61 45.45 14.80
C HIS A 99 -2.85 46.85 15.38
N LYS A 100 -2.23 47.89 14.81
CA LYS A 100 -2.40 49.30 15.22
C LYS A 100 -3.43 50.01 14.34
N GLU A 101 -3.90 51.19 14.74
CA GLU A 101 -4.94 51.94 14.02
C GLU A 101 -4.59 52.25 12.54
N LYS A 102 -3.30 52.45 12.23
CA LYS A 102 -2.82 52.72 10.86
C LYS A 102 -2.91 51.49 9.96
N ASP A 103 -2.75 50.31 10.55
CA ASP A 103 -2.62 49.02 9.87
C ASP A 103 -3.96 48.24 9.91
N CYS A 104 -5.05 48.96 10.21
CA CYS A 104 -6.36 48.39 10.50
C CYS A 104 -7.14 48.06 9.22
N LEU A 105 -7.35 46.77 8.96
CA LEU A 105 -8.12 46.24 7.83
C LEU A 105 -9.61 46.67 7.85
N GLN A 106 -10.14 47.03 9.02
CA GLN A 106 -11.53 47.51 9.17
C GLN A 106 -11.65 49.01 8.81
N ARG A 107 -12.72 49.37 8.09
CA ARG A 107 -13.04 50.77 7.72
C ARG A 107 -12.92 51.72 8.91
N LYS A 108 -12.26 52.88 8.72
CA LYS A 108 -12.07 53.88 9.76
C LYS A 108 -13.42 54.46 10.24
N ARG A 109 -13.72 54.27 11.53
CA ARG A 109 -14.96 54.70 12.21
C ARG A 109 -14.80 56.09 12.82
N LYS A 110 -15.81 56.96 12.68
CA LYS A 110 -15.77 58.36 13.18
C LYS A 110 -15.55 58.49 14.71
N LYS A 111 -15.88 57.47 15.51
CA LYS A 111 -15.68 57.46 16.97
C LYS A 111 -14.84 56.27 17.50
N GLY A 112 -14.37 55.36 16.63
CA GLY A 112 -13.57 54.18 17.01
C GLY A 112 -14.24 53.18 17.97
N ALA A 113 -13.61 52.02 18.14
CA ALA A 113 -13.94 51.06 19.21
C ALA A 113 -13.49 51.59 20.59
N ARG A 114 -12.36 52.31 20.65
CA ARG A 114 -11.79 52.92 21.88
C ARG A 114 -12.80 53.72 22.70
N TRP A 115 -13.63 54.53 22.05
CA TRP A 115 -14.56 55.45 22.73
C TRP A 115 -16.01 54.96 22.74
N THR A 116 -16.39 54.01 21.88
CA THR A 116 -17.77 53.50 21.81
C THR A 116 -17.96 52.15 22.49
N GLY A 117 -16.90 51.34 22.62
CA GLY A 117 -16.96 49.95 23.10
C GLY A 117 -17.72 48.99 22.18
N ARG A 118 -18.24 49.46 21.03
CA ARG A 118 -19.10 48.69 20.13
C ARG A 118 -18.29 48.06 19.00
N ASP A 119 -18.78 46.91 18.53
CA ASP A 119 -18.28 46.17 17.38
C ASP A 119 -16.77 45.95 17.39
N ILE A 120 -16.29 45.45 18.52
CA ILE A 120 -14.92 44.98 18.69
C ILE A 120 -14.65 43.81 17.72
N ALA A 121 -13.46 43.78 17.12
CA ALA A 121 -12.97 42.65 16.33
C ALA A 121 -12.36 41.57 17.24
N ALA A 122 -12.40 40.31 16.80
CA ALA A 122 -11.63 39.24 17.44
C ALA A 122 -10.12 39.40 17.14
N ASP A 123 -9.27 38.77 17.94
CA ASP A 123 -7.82 38.80 17.72
C ASP A 123 -7.40 37.79 16.66
N GLU A 124 -6.64 38.23 15.67
CA GLU A 124 -6.11 37.41 14.57
C GLU A 124 -4.86 36.64 15.04
N LYS A 125 -4.69 35.37 14.63
CA LYS A 125 -3.50 34.58 14.94
C LYS A 125 -2.31 34.99 14.05
N VAL A 126 -1.44 35.86 14.57
CA VAL A 126 -0.20 36.28 13.90
C VAL A 126 0.92 35.25 14.14
N GLY A 127 1.68 34.90 13.09
CA GLY A 127 2.88 34.05 13.16
C GLY A 127 3.88 34.41 12.05
N ASP A 128 5.15 34.05 12.24
CA ASP A 128 6.26 34.23 11.28
C ASP A 128 6.63 32.87 10.68
N VAL A 129 6.52 32.71 9.35
CA VAL A 129 6.78 31.42 8.66
C VAL A 129 8.01 31.53 7.76
N ARG A 130 9.08 30.83 8.14
CA ARG A 130 10.40 30.90 7.49
C ARG A 130 10.59 29.81 6.45
N LEU A 131 10.08 30.06 5.25
CA LEU A 131 10.14 29.14 4.11
C LEU A 131 11.39 29.33 3.23
N GLY A 132 11.70 28.33 2.40
CA GLY A 132 12.78 28.37 1.40
C GLY A 132 12.54 29.36 0.25
N TRP A 133 13.35 29.31 -0.82
CA TRP A 133 13.17 30.18 -1.99
C TRP A 133 11.91 29.81 -2.80
N ASP A 134 11.66 28.50 -2.93
CA ASP A 134 10.62 27.91 -3.77
C ASP A 134 9.26 27.93 -3.05
N ALA A 135 9.20 27.43 -1.82
CA ALA A 135 8.04 27.53 -0.93
C ALA A 135 7.63 28.98 -0.55
N LYS A 136 8.35 30.02 -1.00
CA LYS A 136 7.89 31.44 -0.95
C LYS A 136 7.21 31.92 -2.24
N ARG A 137 7.29 31.13 -3.31
CA ARG A 137 6.81 31.44 -4.67
C ARG A 137 5.81 30.43 -5.21
N ASP A 138 5.71 29.25 -4.61
CA ASP A 138 4.66 28.29 -4.95
C ASP A 138 3.28 28.99 -4.84
N ARG A 139 2.56 28.87 -5.95
CA ARG A 139 1.23 29.44 -6.17
C ARG A 139 0.17 28.75 -5.31
N TRP A 140 0.42 27.51 -4.91
CA TRP A 140 -0.52 26.66 -4.16
C TRP A 140 -0.35 26.75 -2.63
N ASN A 141 0.46 27.70 -2.15
CA ASN A 141 0.63 27.96 -0.72
C ASN A 141 -0.70 28.26 -0.01
N GLY A 142 -1.17 27.30 0.80
CA GLY A 142 -2.45 27.37 1.51
C GLY A 142 -3.65 26.80 0.75
N TYR A 143 -3.43 26.07 -0.35
CA TYR A 143 -4.45 25.29 -1.02
C TYR A 143 -5.03 24.23 -0.08
N GLN A 144 -6.35 24.05 -0.11
CA GLN A 144 -7.05 23.01 0.64
C GLN A 144 -7.42 21.90 -0.35
N SER A 145 -7.08 20.64 -0.05
CA SER A 145 -7.39 19.49 -0.91
C SER A 145 -8.89 19.32 -1.17
N GLU A 146 -9.74 19.79 -0.27
CA GLU A 146 -11.20 19.83 -0.40
C GLU A 146 -11.65 20.68 -1.62
N GLN A 147 -10.92 21.75 -1.96
CA GLN A 147 -11.22 22.59 -3.14
C GLN A 147 -11.00 21.86 -4.47
N PHE A 148 -10.38 20.67 -4.47
CA PHE A 148 -10.30 19.83 -5.67
C PHE A 148 -11.64 19.12 -5.98
N GLN A 149 -12.56 19.06 -5.02
CA GLN A 149 -13.89 18.46 -5.23
C GLN A 149 -14.72 19.28 -6.22
N GLU A 150 -14.61 20.63 -6.21
CA GLU A 150 -15.27 21.50 -7.19
C GLU A 150 -14.87 21.13 -8.63
N VAL A 151 -13.57 20.89 -8.86
CA VAL A 151 -13.05 20.44 -10.17
C VAL A 151 -13.57 19.04 -10.53
N ILE A 152 -13.63 18.10 -9.58
CA ILE A 152 -14.19 16.76 -9.81
C ILE A 152 -15.68 16.86 -10.20
N ASP A 153 -16.44 17.75 -9.56
CA ASP A 153 -17.87 17.94 -9.85
C ASP A 153 -18.11 18.68 -11.17
N GLU A 154 -17.22 19.59 -11.60
CA GLU A 154 -17.21 20.12 -12.97
C GLU A 154 -16.98 19.00 -14.01
N TYR A 155 -15.99 18.12 -13.79
CA TYR A 155 -15.73 16.99 -14.69
C TYR A 155 -16.91 16.01 -14.74
N ARG A 156 -17.56 15.70 -13.60
CA ARG A 156 -18.78 14.88 -13.53
C ARG A 156 -19.92 15.47 -14.36
N GLN A 157 -20.19 16.76 -14.22
CA GLN A 157 -21.21 17.46 -15.02
C GLN A 157 -20.90 17.39 -16.53
N VAL A 158 -19.63 17.51 -16.92
CA VAL A 158 -19.20 17.37 -18.32
C VAL A 158 -19.37 15.92 -18.82
N GLU A 159 -19.12 14.90 -17.99
CA GLU A 159 -19.37 13.50 -18.33
C GLU A 159 -20.86 13.17 -18.43
N GLU A 160 -21.70 13.70 -17.54
CA GLU A 160 -23.17 13.55 -17.64
C GLU A 160 -23.73 14.21 -18.89
N LEU A 161 -23.29 15.43 -19.23
CA LEU A 161 -23.68 16.12 -20.46
C LEU A 161 -23.21 15.39 -21.73
N LYS A 162 -22.02 14.78 -21.72
CA LYS A 162 -21.56 13.90 -22.80
C LYS A 162 -22.43 12.65 -22.93
N ARG A 163 -22.78 12.01 -21.80
CA ARG A 163 -23.61 10.80 -21.80
C ARG A 163 -25.00 11.09 -22.36
N LEU A 164 -25.63 12.17 -21.94
CA LEU A 164 -26.91 12.64 -22.49
C LEU A 164 -26.80 12.93 -24.00
N ALA A 165 -25.75 13.64 -24.45
CA ALA A 165 -25.54 13.89 -25.87
C ALA A 165 -25.30 12.62 -26.71
N ALA A 166 -24.76 11.55 -26.11
CA ALA A 166 -24.61 10.23 -26.75
C ALA A 166 -25.88 9.37 -26.71
N GLU A 167 -26.74 9.58 -25.71
CA GLU A 167 -28.10 9.02 -25.63
C GLU A 167 -29.02 9.68 -26.69
N ASP A 168 -29.06 11.02 -26.73
CA ASP A 168 -29.80 11.81 -27.73
C ASP A 168 -29.29 11.55 -29.16
N GLY A 169 -27.96 11.47 -29.34
CA GLY A 169 -27.33 11.15 -30.62
C GLY A 169 -27.61 9.74 -31.15
N ASN A 170 -28.16 8.84 -30.33
CA ASN A 170 -28.69 7.54 -30.76
C ASN A 170 -30.19 7.58 -31.12
N ALA A 171 -30.92 8.63 -30.73
CA ALA A 171 -32.36 8.74 -30.97
C ALA A 171 -32.69 9.26 -32.38
N ASP A 172 -31.99 10.28 -32.87
CA ASP A 172 -32.21 10.92 -34.18
C ASP A 172 -31.52 10.17 -35.35
N GLY A 173 -31.50 8.83 -35.29
CA GLY A 173 -30.60 7.96 -36.06
C GLY A 173 -31.16 7.21 -37.29
N GLU A 174 -32.42 7.38 -37.69
CA GLU A 174 -32.97 6.69 -38.87
C GLU A 174 -32.46 7.28 -40.21
N GLY A 175 -31.20 7.02 -40.58
CA GLY A 175 -30.62 7.65 -41.78
C GLY A 175 -29.26 7.15 -42.30
N SER A 176 -29.21 5.92 -42.84
CA SER A 176 -28.22 5.45 -43.84
C SER A 176 -26.73 5.31 -43.44
N GLY A 177 -26.21 4.08 -43.56
CA GLY A 177 -24.78 3.82 -43.85
C GLY A 177 -23.97 3.17 -42.73
N GLY A 178 -24.35 1.95 -42.32
CA GLY A 178 -23.80 1.31 -41.12
C GLY A 178 -22.42 0.63 -41.27
N ASP A 179 -21.84 0.33 -40.11
CA ASP A 179 -21.13 -0.93 -39.84
C ASP A 179 -21.68 -1.49 -38.51
N GLY A 180 -21.58 -2.79 -38.25
CA GLY A 180 -22.47 -3.50 -37.33
C GLY A 180 -21.84 -3.98 -36.02
N ALA A 181 -22.20 -3.36 -34.88
CA ALA A 181 -21.77 -3.82 -33.55
C ALA A 181 -22.74 -3.47 -32.40
N VAL A 182 -24.02 -3.84 -32.47
CA VAL A 182 -24.91 -3.80 -31.28
C VAL A 182 -24.56 -4.97 -30.36
N GLY A 183 -23.71 -4.71 -29.36
CA GLY A 183 -23.27 -5.69 -28.35
C GLY A 183 -23.16 -5.05 -26.98
N GLY A 184 -24.26 -4.99 -26.24
CA GLY A 184 -24.39 -4.17 -25.04
C GLY A 184 -23.49 -4.59 -23.87
N LYS A 185 -22.65 -3.64 -23.41
CA LYS A 185 -22.00 -3.63 -22.08
C LYS A 185 -21.83 -2.17 -21.63
N HIS A 186 -22.55 -1.76 -20.58
CA HIS A 186 -22.33 -0.47 -19.91
C HIS A 186 -21.11 -0.55 -18.97
N GLY A 187 -19.93 -0.80 -19.53
CA GLY A 187 -18.68 -0.90 -18.81
C GLY A 187 -17.49 -1.13 -19.74
N GLU A 188 -16.34 -0.55 -19.37
CA GLU A 188 -15.01 -0.90 -19.90
C GLU A 188 -14.75 -0.55 -21.39
N GLN A 189 -15.40 0.50 -21.93
CA GLN A 189 -15.10 1.05 -23.27
C GLN A 189 -14.56 2.49 -23.30
N TYR A 190 -14.04 3.00 -22.18
CA TYR A 190 -13.35 4.31 -22.15
C TYR A 190 -12.13 4.38 -23.09
N ASP A 191 -11.45 3.26 -23.33
CA ASP A 191 -10.33 3.17 -24.29
C ASP A 191 -10.75 3.47 -25.76
N ALA A 192 -12.04 3.33 -26.10
CA ALA A 192 -12.54 3.53 -27.47
C ALA A 192 -12.75 5.02 -27.83
N GLU A 193 -13.20 5.85 -26.88
CA GLU A 193 -13.36 7.29 -27.10
C GLU A 193 -12.06 8.08 -26.90
N THR A 194 -11.04 7.49 -26.26
CA THR A 194 -9.67 7.99 -26.31
C THR A 194 -8.97 7.76 -27.67
N ASP A 195 -9.71 7.68 -28.78
CA ASP A 195 -9.16 7.63 -30.15
C ASP A 195 -8.59 8.97 -30.66
N MET A 196 -7.92 9.68 -29.75
CA MET A 196 -6.93 10.72 -30.05
C MET A 196 -5.65 10.10 -30.67
N GLY A 197 -5.61 8.79 -30.88
CA GLY A 197 -4.51 8.02 -31.47
C GLY A 197 -4.62 7.81 -32.99
N ARG A 198 -5.81 7.53 -33.54
CA ARG A 198 -6.01 7.26 -35.00
C ARG A 198 -6.01 8.52 -35.86
N SER A 199 -6.29 9.67 -35.26
CA SER A 199 -6.13 11.00 -35.88
C SER A 199 -4.67 11.42 -36.01
N GLN A 200 -3.75 10.82 -35.24
CA GLN A 200 -2.32 10.93 -35.51
C GLN A 200 -1.97 10.21 -36.81
N SER A 201 -1.30 10.90 -37.73
CA SER A 201 -0.74 10.25 -38.91
C SER A 201 0.18 9.09 -38.47
N LYS A 202 0.13 7.94 -39.16
CA LYS A 202 0.92 6.75 -38.79
C LYS A 202 2.44 6.96 -38.73
N SER A 203 2.91 8.13 -39.17
CA SER A 203 4.27 8.66 -39.04
C SER A 203 4.73 8.87 -37.58
N THR A 204 3.83 9.23 -36.66
CA THR A 204 4.18 9.59 -35.26
C THR A 204 3.97 8.45 -34.25
N ARG A 205 3.68 7.22 -34.69
CA ARG A 205 3.62 6.04 -33.81
C ARG A 205 4.96 5.84 -33.10
N THR A 206 4.94 5.76 -31.76
CA THR A 206 6.15 5.53 -30.95
C THR A 206 6.84 4.22 -31.33
N LEU A 207 8.16 4.26 -31.54
CA LEU A 207 8.96 3.08 -31.90
C LEU A 207 8.97 2.00 -30.81
N ARG A 208 8.79 2.38 -29.55
CA ARG A 208 8.61 1.44 -28.44
C ARG A 208 7.21 0.80 -28.55
N LEU A 209 7.19 -0.53 -28.63
CA LEU A 209 5.99 -1.34 -28.43
C LEU A 209 5.47 -1.15 -27.00
N ARG A 210 4.14 -1.08 -26.86
CA ARG A 210 3.44 -0.98 -25.56
C ARG A 210 3.15 -2.36 -24.97
N GLU A 211 3.09 -3.34 -25.87
CA GLU A 211 3.00 -4.78 -25.63
C GLU A 211 4.23 -5.27 -24.84
N ASP A 212 5.42 -4.74 -25.15
CA ASP A 212 6.68 -5.07 -24.48
C ASP A 212 6.85 -4.29 -23.16
N THR A 213 6.64 -4.98 -22.04
CA THR A 213 7.00 -4.47 -20.71
C THR A 213 8.53 -4.32 -20.59
N ALA A 214 8.98 -3.31 -19.85
CA ALA A 214 10.42 -3.15 -19.62
C ALA A 214 10.86 -4.05 -18.46
N LYS A 215 12.04 -4.66 -18.54
CA LYS A 215 12.50 -5.63 -17.53
C LYS A 215 12.51 -5.09 -16.09
N TYR A 216 12.78 -3.80 -15.90
CA TYR A 216 12.72 -3.11 -14.60
C TYR A 216 11.31 -2.76 -14.10
N LEU A 217 10.26 -3.13 -14.84
CA LEU A 217 8.85 -3.01 -14.44
C LEU A 217 8.19 -4.37 -14.20
N LEU A 218 8.93 -5.48 -14.37
CA LEU A 218 8.43 -6.84 -14.13
C LEU A 218 8.20 -7.09 -12.63
N ASN A 219 9.12 -6.60 -11.79
CA ASN A 219 9.00 -6.54 -10.34
C ASN A 219 9.28 -5.08 -9.93
N LEU A 220 8.44 -4.50 -9.06
CA LEU A 220 8.59 -3.11 -8.58
C LEU A 220 9.29 -3.02 -7.20
N ASP A 221 9.51 -4.16 -6.54
CA ASP A 221 10.17 -4.22 -5.24
C ASP A 221 11.66 -3.88 -5.35
N LEU A 222 12.11 -2.94 -4.52
CA LEU A 222 13.46 -2.36 -4.59
C LEU A 222 14.59 -3.37 -4.41
N ASP A 223 14.35 -4.42 -3.60
CA ASP A 223 15.31 -5.46 -3.25
C ASP A 223 15.20 -6.71 -4.18
N SER A 224 14.49 -6.60 -5.30
CA SER A 224 14.33 -7.69 -6.28
C SER A 224 15.45 -7.71 -7.33
N ALA A 225 15.20 -8.31 -8.50
CA ALA A 225 16.23 -8.52 -9.52
C ALA A 225 16.76 -7.19 -10.12
N LYS A 226 18.07 -7.00 -10.05
CA LYS A 226 18.71 -5.70 -10.31
C LYS A 226 18.89 -5.44 -11.81
N TYR A 227 18.27 -4.39 -12.33
CA TYR A 227 18.45 -3.96 -13.72
C TYR A 227 19.66 -3.02 -13.89
N ASP A 228 20.56 -3.31 -14.84
CA ASP A 228 21.56 -2.35 -15.31
C ASP A 228 21.00 -1.56 -16.52
N PRO A 229 20.72 -0.24 -16.39
CA PRO A 229 20.18 0.56 -17.48
C PRO A 229 21.17 0.84 -18.62
N LYS A 230 22.48 0.61 -18.41
CA LYS A 230 23.54 0.83 -19.41
C LYS A 230 23.64 -0.33 -20.39
N THR A 231 23.66 -1.56 -19.89
CA THR A 231 23.64 -2.79 -20.72
C THR A 231 22.22 -3.23 -21.09
N ARG A 232 21.21 -2.77 -20.34
CA ARG A 232 19.79 -3.17 -20.41
C ARG A 232 19.55 -4.64 -20.06
N THR A 233 20.41 -5.21 -19.22
CA THR A 233 20.32 -6.59 -18.73
C THR A 233 19.78 -6.64 -17.30
N MET A 234 19.06 -7.70 -16.97
CA MET A 234 18.84 -8.07 -15.57
C MET A 234 20.09 -8.78 -15.04
N LEU A 235 20.43 -8.49 -13.79
CA LEU A 235 21.40 -9.20 -12.98
C LEU A 235 20.63 -10.13 -12.02
N ASP A 236 21.33 -11.11 -11.47
CA ASP A 236 20.86 -11.97 -10.37
C ASP A 236 19.52 -12.68 -10.66
N THR A 237 19.34 -13.04 -11.94
CA THR A 237 18.17 -13.72 -12.52
C THR A 237 17.93 -15.14 -11.98
N ALA A 238 18.82 -15.69 -11.16
CA ALA A 238 18.68 -17.04 -10.62
C ALA A 238 17.67 -17.12 -9.47
N ASP A 239 17.58 -16.06 -8.66
CA ASP A 239 16.74 -16.00 -7.45
C ASP A 239 15.40 -15.27 -7.69
N SER A 240 15.15 -14.80 -8.92
CA SER A 240 13.94 -14.07 -9.27
C SER A 240 12.72 -14.99 -9.40
N THR A 241 11.68 -14.71 -8.62
CA THR A 241 10.37 -15.41 -8.64
C THR A 241 9.54 -15.24 -9.92
N ASN A 242 9.98 -14.39 -10.84
CA ASN A 242 9.27 -14.04 -12.06
C ASN A 242 9.88 -14.80 -13.25
N GLU A 243 9.08 -15.65 -13.90
CA GLU A 243 9.52 -16.58 -14.94
C GLU A 243 10.29 -15.88 -16.08
N LEU A 244 9.84 -14.70 -16.52
CA LEU A 244 10.48 -13.92 -17.59
C LEU A 244 11.85 -13.34 -17.20
N ILE A 245 12.11 -13.15 -15.89
CA ILE A 245 13.41 -12.71 -15.39
C ILE A 245 14.35 -13.92 -15.29
N ALA A 246 13.85 -15.04 -14.77
CA ALA A 246 14.59 -16.30 -14.72
C ALA A 246 14.97 -16.81 -16.12
N GLU A 247 14.10 -16.61 -17.12
CA GLU A 247 14.36 -16.98 -18.50
C GLU A 247 15.57 -16.23 -19.08
N ASP A 248 15.75 -14.94 -18.81
CA ASP A 248 16.92 -14.18 -19.29
C ASP A 248 18.24 -14.72 -18.71
N GLY A 249 18.21 -15.39 -17.56
CA GLY A 249 19.35 -16.16 -17.03
C GLY A 249 19.51 -17.51 -17.71
N PHE A 250 18.43 -18.28 -17.76
CA PHE A 250 18.39 -19.64 -18.34
C PHE A 250 18.78 -19.66 -19.82
N GLN A 251 18.23 -18.75 -20.63
CA GLN A 251 18.48 -18.60 -22.06
C GLN A 251 19.98 -18.53 -22.38
N LYS A 252 20.77 -17.79 -21.58
CA LYS A 252 22.22 -17.61 -21.75
C LYS A 252 23.01 -18.92 -21.59
N ALA A 253 22.53 -19.86 -20.76
CA ALA A 253 23.16 -21.17 -20.53
C ALA A 253 22.52 -22.31 -21.36
N SER A 254 21.29 -22.11 -21.85
CA SER A 254 20.51 -23.13 -22.54
C SER A 254 20.95 -23.42 -23.99
N GLY A 255 20.43 -24.50 -24.57
CA GLY A 255 20.61 -24.82 -25.99
C GLY A 255 22.07 -25.04 -26.40
N ASP A 256 22.44 -24.48 -27.55
CA ASP A 256 23.76 -24.67 -28.16
C ASP A 256 24.92 -24.16 -27.30
N ALA A 257 24.69 -23.27 -26.33
CA ALA A 257 25.72 -22.79 -25.40
C ALA A 257 26.24 -23.94 -24.51
N ALA A 258 25.35 -24.67 -23.83
CA ALA A 258 25.72 -25.85 -23.04
C ALA A 258 26.33 -26.96 -23.89
N GLU A 259 25.90 -27.11 -25.15
CA GLU A 259 26.51 -28.09 -26.07
C GLU A 259 27.89 -27.65 -26.56
N PHE A 260 28.13 -26.35 -26.76
CA PHE A 260 29.45 -25.81 -27.06
C PHE A 260 30.40 -25.97 -25.87
N GLU A 261 29.95 -25.70 -24.64
CA GLU A 261 30.74 -25.92 -23.41
C GLU A 261 31.11 -27.39 -23.16
N LYS A 262 30.26 -28.34 -23.57
CA LYS A 262 30.59 -29.77 -23.54
C LYS A 262 31.66 -30.11 -24.58
N ALA A 263 31.65 -29.45 -25.73
CA ALA A 263 32.64 -29.65 -26.78
C ALA A 263 34.00 -28.96 -26.48
N THR A 264 34.03 -27.76 -25.89
CA THR A 264 35.28 -27.12 -25.44
C THR A 264 35.96 -27.96 -24.36
N ARG A 265 35.21 -28.42 -23.35
CA ARG A 265 35.73 -29.35 -22.34
C ARG A 265 36.27 -30.63 -22.95
N TYR A 266 35.52 -31.28 -23.85
CA TYR A 266 36.01 -32.50 -24.50
C TYR A 266 37.27 -32.27 -25.35
N ALA A 267 37.43 -31.11 -25.99
CA ALA A 267 38.65 -30.76 -26.70
C ALA A 267 39.85 -30.56 -25.76
N TRP A 268 39.66 -29.93 -24.60
CA TRP A 268 40.68 -29.83 -23.56
C TRP A 268 41.03 -31.21 -22.97
N GLU A 269 40.02 -32.04 -22.65
CA GLU A 269 40.21 -33.43 -22.22
C GLU A 269 41.02 -34.25 -23.24
N SER A 270 40.73 -34.15 -24.55
CA SER A 270 41.46 -34.91 -25.58
C SER A 270 42.88 -34.39 -25.81
N GLN A 271 43.10 -33.09 -25.60
CA GLN A 271 44.43 -32.47 -25.61
C GLN A 271 45.28 -32.88 -24.40
N GLU A 272 44.72 -32.86 -23.18
CA GLU A 272 45.42 -33.21 -21.92
C GLU A 272 45.71 -34.71 -21.81
N THR A 273 44.75 -35.57 -22.18
CA THR A 273 44.95 -37.03 -22.19
C THR A 273 45.89 -37.50 -23.31
N GLY A 274 46.31 -36.61 -24.21
CA GLY A 274 47.21 -36.93 -25.32
C GLY A 274 46.60 -37.87 -26.35
N ALA A 275 45.26 -37.89 -26.45
CA ALA A 275 44.52 -38.74 -27.37
C ALA A 275 44.97 -38.55 -28.84
N PRO A 276 44.83 -39.58 -29.71
CA PRO A 276 45.12 -39.42 -31.14
C PRO A 276 44.19 -38.39 -31.80
N ASP A 277 42.92 -38.37 -31.40
CA ASP A 277 41.90 -37.43 -31.85
C ASP A 277 42.03 -36.08 -31.12
N LYS A 278 43.08 -35.32 -31.47
CA LYS A 278 43.30 -33.96 -30.98
C LYS A 278 42.35 -33.01 -31.69
N ILE A 279 41.48 -32.35 -30.92
CA ILE A 279 40.37 -31.55 -31.43
C ILE A 279 40.58 -30.08 -31.04
N HIS A 280 40.34 -29.15 -31.98
CA HIS A 280 40.37 -27.72 -31.69
C HIS A 280 39.19 -27.02 -32.38
N LEU A 281 38.21 -26.58 -31.59
CA LEU A 281 36.92 -26.09 -32.10
C LEU A 281 37.06 -24.87 -33.02
N GLN A 282 37.94 -23.93 -32.69
CA GLN A 282 38.13 -22.68 -33.44
C GLN A 282 38.95 -22.87 -34.73
N ALA A 283 39.83 -23.87 -34.77
CA ALA A 283 40.65 -24.16 -35.95
C ALA A 283 39.91 -25.08 -36.93
N ASN A 284 39.44 -26.24 -36.44
CA ASN A 284 38.80 -27.29 -37.24
C ASN A 284 37.39 -27.62 -36.70
N PRO A 285 36.41 -26.69 -36.75
CA PRO A 285 35.07 -26.88 -36.15
C PRO A 285 34.31 -28.08 -36.74
N THR A 286 34.46 -28.34 -38.04
CA THR A 286 33.78 -29.45 -38.73
C THR A 286 34.34 -30.81 -38.33
N GLU A 287 35.66 -30.92 -38.18
CA GLU A 287 36.33 -32.10 -37.64
C GLU A 287 35.91 -32.34 -36.18
N ALA A 288 35.90 -31.29 -35.35
CA ALA A 288 35.43 -31.34 -33.97
C ALA A 288 33.98 -31.84 -33.84
N GLN A 289 33.10 -31.45 -34.77
CA GLN A 289 31.72 -31.93 -34.79
C GLN A 289 31.62 -33.40 -35.24
N LEU A 290 32.45 -33.83 -36.19
CA LEU A 290 32.48 -35.22 -36.69
C LEU A 290 33.06 -36.20 -35.67
N THR A 291 34.16 -35.86 -35.00
CA THR A 291 34.73 -36.67 -33.91
C THR A 291 33.76 -36.76 -32.72
N ARG A 292 33.09 -35.65 -32.38
CA ARG A 292 32.05 -35.63 -31.35
C ARG A 292 30.86 -36.54 -31.67
N LYS A 293 30.38 -36.55 -32.93
CA LYS A 293 29.31 -37.47 -33.38
C LYS A 293 29.75 -38.92 -33.25
N ARG A 294 30.93 -39.26 -33.79
CA ARG A 294 31.52 -40.61 -33.67
C ARG A 294 31.66 -41.05 -32.20
N LYS A 295 32.12 -40.17 -31.31
CA LYS A 295 32.20 -40.45 -29.87
C LYS A 295 30.83 -40.72 -29.26
N ALA A 296 29.79 -39.97 -29.63
CA ALA A 296 28.43 -40.21 -29.15
C ALA A 296 27.89 -41.57 -29.62
N ASP A 297 28.08 -41.93 -30.90
CA ASP A 297 27.72 -43.23 -31.46
C ASP A 297 28.48 -44.38 -30.77
N ASP A 298 29.78 -44.19 -30.51
CA ASP A 298 30.62 -45.15 -29.79
C ASP A 298 30.26 -45.28 -28.31
N ASP A 299 29.89 -44.20 -27.63
CA ASP A 299 29.53 -44.24 -26.21
C ASP A 299 28.12 -44.81 -26.00
N LEU A 300 27.21 -44.64 -26.98
CA LEU A 300 25.95 -45.39 -27.09
C LEU A 300 26.21 -46.88 -27.32
N ARG A 301 27.08 -47.24 -28.27
CA ARG A 301 27.48 -48.63 -28.54
C ARG A 301 28.08 -49.30 -27.30
N LYS A 302 29.03 -48.64 -26.62
CA LYS A 302 29.58 -49.10 -25.34
C LYS A 302 28.50 -49.19 -24.25
N ALA A 303 27.49 -48.31 -24.25
CA ALA A 303 26.38 -48.41 -23.29
C ALA A 303 25.50 -49.63 -23.56
N GLU A 304 25.26 -49.98 -24.82
CA GLU A 304 24.60 -51.26 -25.16
C GLU A 304 25.45 -52.48 -24.83
N GLU A 305 26.75 -52.47 -25.16
CA GLU A 305 27.68 -53.56 -24.83
C GLU A 305 27.75 -53.78 -23.31
N ARG A 306 27.79 -52.69 -22.51
CA ARG A 306 27.68 -52.76 -21.04
C ARG A 306 26.33 -53.31 -20.58
N LYS A 307 25.21 -52.90 -21.19
CA LYS A 307 23.86 -53.44 -20.87
C LYS A 307 23.78 -54.94 -21.17
N LYS A 308 24.29 -55.38 -22.33
CA LYS A 308 24.36 -56.79 -22.75
C LYS A 308 25.22 -57.59 -21.77
N PHE A 309 26.46 -57.16 -21.51
CA PHE A 309 27.35 -57.79 -20.54
C PHE A 309 26.75 -57.87 -19.12
N LEU A 310 26.03 -56.83 -18.66
CA LEU A 310 25.35 -56.87 -17.36
C LEU A 310 24.17 -57.87 -17.36
N ALA A 311 23.39 -57.93 -18.44
CA ALA A 311 22.32 -58.92 -18.60
C ALA A 311 22.87 -60.36 -18.65
N ASP A 312 23.98 -60.59 -19.35
CA ASP A 312 24.65 -61.90 -19.43
C ASP A 312 25.24 -62.35 -18.08
N ARG A 313 25.66 -61.38 -17.24
CA ARG A 313 26.31 -61.64 -15.93
C ARG A 313 25.33 -61.75 -14.76
N TYR A 314 24.22 -61.01 -14.79
CA TYR A 314 23.29 -60.85 -13.66
C TYR A 314 21.84 -61.19 -14.00
N GLY A 315 21.56 -61.56 -15.26
CA GLY A 315 20.22 -61.81 -15.78
C GLY A 315 19.49 -60.53 -16.20
N VAL A 316 18.58 -60.66 -17.17
CA VAL A 316 17.56 -59.63 -17.40
C VAL A 316 16.54 -59.74 -16.28
N GLN A 317 16.54 -58.79 -15.34
CA GLN A 317 15.41 -58.65 -14.41
C GLN A 317 14.28 -57.92 -15.10
N ASP A 318 13.16 -58.61 -15.33
CA ASP A 318 11.93 -57.99 -15.81
C ASP A 318 11.51 -56.85 -14.88
N THR A 319 11.30 -55.67 -15.46
CA THR A 319 11.12 -54.42 -14.70
C THR A 319 9.84 -54.37 -13.87
N ALA A 320 8.95 -55.36 -14.00
CA ALA A 320 7.83 -55.60 -13.09
C ALA A 320 8.26 -55.88 -11.63
N ALA A 321 9.50 -56.34 -11.38
CA ALA A 321 10.04 -56.53 -10.02
C ALA A 321 10.73 -55.27 -9.44
N SER A 322 10.86 -54.19 -10.22
CA SER A 322 11.75 -53.05 -9.95
C SER A 322 11.40 -52.22 -8.70
N ASP A 323 10.16 -52.33 -8.19
CA ASP A 323 9.72 -51.58 -7.01
C ASP A 323 10.45 -52.00 -5.70
N LYS A 324 11.03 -53.21 -5.69
CA LYS A 324 12.00 -53.63 -4.65
C LYS A 324 13.40 -53.05 -4.89
N GLY A 325 13.80 -52.87 -6.15
CA GLY A 325 15.06 -52.26 -6.56
C GLY A 325 15.22 -50.81 -6.04
N LYS A 326 14.13 -50.02 -6.04
CA LYS A 326 14.12 -48.67 -5.46
C LYS A 326 14.53 -48.62 -3.97
N LYS A 327 14.29 -49.68 -3.20
CA LYS A 327 14.71 -49.78 -1.79
C LYS A 327 16.15 -50.30 -1.63
N LEU A 328 16.65 -51.06 -2.61
CA LEU A 328 18.04 -51.56 -2.64
C LEU A 328 19.03 -50.56 -3.26
N ALA A 329 18.57 -49.55 -4.01
CA ALA A 329 19.43 -48.47 -4.50
C ALA A 329 20.12 -47.69 -3.36
N GLY A 330 19.48 -47.58 -2.19
CA GLY A 330 20.09 -47.03 -0.96
C GLY A 330 21.11 -47.96 -0.28
N ALA A 331 21.29 -49.18 -0.79
CA ALA A 331 22.28 -50.16 -0.38
C ALA A 331 23.21 -50.58 -1.53
N GLY A 332 23.35 -49.71 -2.55
CA GLY A 332 24.37 -49.87 -3.59
C GLY A 332 25.78 -49.86 -2.97
N VAL A 333 26.68 -50.67 -3.51
CA VAL A 333 28.04 -50.84 -2.99
C VAL A 333 28.76 -49.50 -2.90
N THR A 334 29.10 -49.08 -1.68
CA THR A 334 29.86 -47.87 -1.44
C THR A 334 31.31 -48.07 -1.88
N SER A 335 31.70 -47.48 -3.00
CA SER A 335 33.08 -47.08 -3.21
C SER A 335 33.49 -46.13 -2.08
N ASN A 336 34.58 -46.44 -1.37
CA ASN A 336 34.95 -45.77 -0.10
C ASN A 336 35.50 -44.33 -0.27
N GLU A 337 35.20 -43.69 -1.40
CA GLU A 337 35.75 -42.41 -1.83
C GLU A 337 34.74 -41.60 -2.66
N ASN A 338 33.55 -41.38 -2.09
CA ASN A 338 32.71 -40.25 -2.53
C ASN A 338 33.44 -38.95 -2.16
N TYR A 339 33.86 -38.17 -3.17
CA TYR A 339 34.47 -36.87 -2.95
C TYR A 339 33.45 -35.89 -2.38
N VAL A 340 33.75 -35.35 -1.18
CA VAL A 340 32.89 -34.43 -0.44
C VAL A 340 33.59 -33.08 -0.35
N GLU A 341 33.06 -32.08 -1.06
CA GLU A 341 33.54 -30.71 -0.91
C GLU A 341 33.02 -30.12 0.41
N TYR A 342 33.96 -29.71 1.26
CA TYR A 342 33.67 -28.95 2.46
C TYR A 342 33.88 -27.46 2.19
N ASP A 343 32.88 -26.64 2.47
CA ASP A 343 33.06 -25.19 2.51
C ASP A 343 34.06 -24.81 3.63
N ALA A 344 34.55 -23.56 3.62
CA ALA A 344 35.49 -23.04 4.63
C ALA A 344 34.95 -23.04 6.10
N ARG A 345 33.71 -23.47 6.31
CA ARG A 345 33.06 -23.70 7.62
C ARG A 345 32.87 -25.18 7.98
N GLY A 346 33.41 -26.12 7.19
CA GLY A 346 33.29 -27.56 7.42
C GLY A 346 31.93 -28.18 7.09
N ARG A 347 31.06 -27.48 6.34
CA ARG A 347 29.77 -28.02 5.87
C ARG A 347 29.91 -28.64 4.48
N VAL A 348 29.15 -29.72 4.25
CA VAL A 348 29.11 -30.43 2.97
C VAL A 348 28.33 -29.62 1.95
N LYS A 349 29.02 -29.18 0.91
CA LYS A 349 28.46 -28.37 -0.18
C LYS A 349 27.42 -29.16 -0.97
N GLY A 350 26.22 -28.59 -1.13
CA GLY A 350 25.11 -29.20 -1.88
C GLY A 350 24.16 -30.09 -1.06
N LEU A 351 24.40 -30.30 0.23
CA LEU A 351 23.42 -30.94 1.12
C LEU A 351 22.57 -29.86 1.80
N PRO A 352 21.22 -29.91 1.76
CA PRO A 352 20.38 -28.88 2.38
C PRO A 352 20.56 -28.89 3.91
N GLU A 353 20.58 -27.70 4.52
CA GLU A 353 20.85 -27.58 5.96
C GLU A 353 19.72 -28.24 6.78
N LYS A 354 20.03 -29.42 7.32
CA LYS A 354 19.14 -30.14 8.24
C LYS A 354 19.08 -29.36 9.56
N LYS A 355 18.04 -28.52 9.70
CA LYS A 355 17.74 -27.75 10.91
C LYS A 355 17.89 -28.65 12.14
N GLU A 356 18.81 -28.29 13.02
CA GLU A 356 19.08 -29.05 14.23
C GLU A 356 17.89 -28.89 15.17
N LYS A 357 17.27 -30.01 15.55
CA LYS A 357 16.22 -30.01 16.59
C LYS A 357 16.85 -29.54 17.90
N SER A 358 16.12 -28.77 18.69
CA SER A 358 16.64 -28.26 19.96
C SER A 358 16.94 -29.41 20.94
N MET A 359 17.78 -29.16 21.95
CA MET A 359 18.04 -30.13 23.04
C MET A 359 16.75 -30.50 23.80
N TYR A 360 15.74 -29.63 23.77
CA TYR A 360 14.42 -29.87 24.34
C TYR A 360 13.49 -30.49 23.28
N ALA A 361 12.59 -31.36 23.74
CA ALA A 361 11.59 -31.98 22.88
C ALA A 361 10.59 -30.94 22.34
N GLU A 362 10.90 -30.42 21.15
CA GLU A 362 9.99 -29.64 20.31
C GLU A 362 8.81 -30.49 19.83
N ASP A 363 7.72 -29.81 19.46
CA ASP A 363 6.48 -30.41 18.93
C ASP A 363 5.80 -31.46 19.84
N VAL A 364 6.04 -31.41 21.16
CA VAL A 364 5.34 -32.28 22.13
C VAL A 364 3.90 -31.80 22.34
N LEU A 365 3.01 -32.41 21.57
CA LEU A 365 1.57 -32.18 21.56
C LEU A 365 0.92 -32.97 22.71
N ILE A 366 0.51 -32.26 23.76
CA ILE A 366 -0.12 -32.83 24.97
C ILE A 366 -1.65 -32.87 24.77
N ASN A 367 -2.33 -33.90 25.28
CA ASN A 367 -3.79 -33.99 25.43
C ASN A 367 -4.63 -33.52 24.21
N ASN A 368 -4.22 -33.96 23.02
CA ASN A 368 -4.88 -33.71 21.72
C ASN A 368 -4.96 -32.21 21.31
N HIS A 369 -4.07 -31.36 21.83
CA HIS A 369 -3.82 -30.03 21.25
C HIS A 369 -3.03 -30.15 19.94
N THR A 370 -3.34 -29.32 18.94
CA THR A 370 -2.58 -29.23 17.68
C THR A 370 -1.46 -28.18 17.72
N SER A 371 -1.18 -27.62 18.89
CA SER A 371 -0.10 -26.66 19.14
C SER A 371 0.56 -26.92 20.50
N VAL A 372 1.82 -26.50 20.66
CA VAL A 372 2.58 -26.67 21.91
C VAL A 372 2.11 -25.65 22.96
N TRP A 373 2.23 -25.98 24.25
CA TRP A 373 1.98 -25.05 25.35
C TRP A 373 2.91 -23.83 25.27
N GLY A 374 2.35 -22.62 25.29
CA GLY A 374 3.10 -21.37 25.09
C GLY A 374 3.15 -20.90 23.63
N SER A 375 2.42 -21.55 22.72
CA SER A 375 2.21 -21.07 21.35
C SER A 375 1.30 -19.83 21.25
N TRP A 376 0.64 -19.45 22.35
CA TRP A 376 -0.28 -18.32 22.43
C TRP A 376 -0.17 -17.62 23.79
N TRP A 377 -0.43 -16.32 23.81
CA TRP A 377 -0.27 -15.44 24.97
C TRP A 377 -1.36 -14.37 24.97
N ARG A 378 -2.04 -14.21 26.11
CA ARG A 378 -3.05 -13.16 26.35
C ARG A 378 -3.14 -12.88 27.86
N ASP A 379 -3.38 -11.62 28.23
CA ASP A 379 -3.64 -11.17 29.61
C ASP A 379 -2.65 -11.70 30.66
N PHE A 380 -1.36 -11.61 30.33
CA PHE A 380 -0.22 -12.13 31.11
C PHE A 380 -0.19 -13.65 31.35
N ALA A 381 -1.01 -14.42 30.63
CA ALA A 381 -1.04 -15.88 30.66
C ALA A 381 -0.59 -16.50 29.33
N TRP A 382 0.20 -17.58 29.41
CA TRP A 382 0.50 -18.45 28.28
C TRP A 382 -0.62 -19.49 28.09
N GLY A 383 -0.81 -19.96 26.86
CA GLY A 383 -1.80 -20.98 26.51
C GLY A 383 -1.49 -21.75 25.23
N TYR A 384 -2.49 -22.46 24.72
CA TYR A 384 -2.43 -23.21 23.45
C TYR A 384 -3.13 -22.44 22.31
N ALA A 385 -2.42 -22.17 21.20
CA ALA A 385 -2.98 -21.44 20.05
C ALA A 385 -4.18 -22.14 19.39
N CYS A 386 -4.19 -23.47 19.40
CA CYS A 386 -5.26 -24.26 18.79
C CYS A 386 -6.62 -24.14 19.49
N CYS A 387 -6.66 -23.85 20.79
CA CYS A 387 -7.87 -23.88 21.61
C CYS A 387 -8.02 -22.68 22.59
N HIS A 388 -7.13 -21.68 22.53
CA HIS A 388 -7.07 -20.49 23.41
C HIS A 388 -7.14 -20.79 24.93
N SER A 389 -6.81 -22.01 25.35
CA SER A 389 -6.85 -22.44 26.76
C SER A 389 -5.59 -22.00 27.50
N THR A 390 -5.77 -21.24 28.57
CA THR A 390 -4.73 -20.79 29.53
C THR A 390 -4.45 -21.80 30.65
N VAL A 391 -4.95 -23.04 30.54
CA VAL A 391 -4.75 -24.11 31.53
C VAL A 391 -3.86 -25.20 30.94
N LYS A 392 -2.67 -25.39 31.52
CA LYS A 392 -1.71 -26.38 31.07
C LYS A 392 -2.23 -27.80 31.28
N ASN A 393 -2.06 -28.66 30.28
CA ASN A 393 -2.56 -30.04 30.23
C ASN A 393 -4.10 -30.16 30.22
N SER A 394 -4.85 -29.11 29.88
CA SER A 394 -6.26 -29.26 29.46
C SER A 394 -6.37 -30.17 28.24
N PHE A 395 -7.55 -30.74 27.98
CA PHE A 395 -7.85 -31.31 26.66
C PHE A 395 -8.25 -30.20 25.68
N CYS A 396 -7.90 -30.31 24.39
CA CYS A 396 -8.24 -29.29 23.41
C CYS A 396 -9.77 -29.28 23.15
N THR A 397 -10.38 -28.11 23.32
CA THR A 397 -11.81 -27.80 23.17
C THR A 397 -12.23 -27.46 21.72
N GLY A 398 -11.33 -27.63 20.75
CA GLY A 398 -11.49 -27.15 19.37
C GLY A 398 -11.71 -25.63 19.27
N ASP A 399 -12.20 -25.18 18.11
CA ASP A 399 -12.58 -23.77 17.90
C ASP A 399 -13.79 -23.35 18.75
N ALA A 400 -14.61 -24.28 19.21
CA ALA A 400 -15.65 -24.02 20.21
C ALA A 400 -15.09 -23.44 21.52
N GLY A 401 -13.86 -23.80 21.89
CA GLY A 401 -13.15 -23.19 23.01
C GLY A 401 -12.76 -21.73 22.78
N LYS A 402 -12.52 -21.32 21.53
CA LYS A 402 -12.24 -19.92 21.16
C LYS A 402 -13.52 -19.10 21.22
N ALA A 403 -14.60 -19.59 20.59
CA ALA A 403 -15.91 -18.96 20.62
C ALA A 403 -16.41 -18.74 22.05
N ALA A 404 -16.32 -19.75 22.92
CA ALA A 404 -16.71 -19.62 24.33
C ALA A 404 -15.82 -18.64 25.14
N ALA A 405 -14.53 -18.53 24.79
CA ALA A 405 -13.63 -17.56 25.42
C ALA A 405 -13.91 -16.11 24.96
N GLU A 406 -14.24 -15.92 23.68
CA GLU A 406 -14.64 -14.64 23.10
C GLU A 406 -16.02 -14.20 23.61
N GLU A 407 -16.97 -15.13 23.75
CA GLU A 407 -18.28 -14.89 24.36
C GLU A 407 -18.17 -14.53 25.85
N ALA A 408 -17.30 -15.22 26.61
CA ALA A 408 -17.00 -14.86 27.99
C ALA A 408 -16.29 -13.49 28.12
N GLU A 409 -15.41 -13.13 27.17
CA GLU A 409 -14.84 -11.78 27.08
C GLU A 409 -15.94 -10.73 26.81
N ASN A 410 -16.82 -10.96 25.84
CA ASN A 410 -17.92 -10.04 25.52
C ASN A 410 -18.89 -9.87 26.70
N PHE A 411 -19.19 -10.95 27.42
CA PHE A 411 -19.98 -10.93 28.65
C PHE A 411 -19.28 -10.12 29.75
N SER A 412 -17.99 -10.36 30.02
CA SER A 412 -17.22 -9.62 31.03
C SER A 412 -16.97 -8.14 30.68
N ARG A 413 -16.98 -7.79 29.39
CA ARG A 413 -16.95 -6.40 28.90
C ARG A 413 -18.32 -5.73 28.83
N GLY A 414 -19.41 -6.44 29.16
CA GLY A 414 -20.78 -5.93 29.12
C GLY A 414 -21.32 -5.68 27.70
N ILE A 415 -20.70 -6.26 26.67
CA ILE A 415 -21.08 -6.06 25.25
C ILE A 415 -22.13 -7.11 24.85
N THR A 416 -23.31 -7.03 25.45
CA THR A 416 -24.47 -7.83 25.05
C THR A 416 -25.39 -7.03 24.13
N SER A 417 -24.99 -6.90 22.85
CA SER A 417 -25.84 -6.32 21.81
C SER A 417 -25.72 -7.08 20.48
N THR A 418 -26.87 -7.53 19.98
CA THR A 418 -27.14 -7.83 18.55
C THR A 418 -26.18 -8.80 17.84
N SER A 419 -26.37 -10.12 18.02
CA SER A 419 -26.30 -11.12 16.91
C SER A 419 -26.62 -12.58 17.27
N ALA A 420 -26.99 -12.92 18.52
CA ALA A 420 -27.50 -14.25 18.88
C ALA A 420 -28.79 -14.15 19.74
N PRO A 421 -29.84 -14.97 19.48
CA PRO A 421 -30.98 -15.08 20.40
C PRO A 421 -30.58 -15.94 21.61
N LEU A 422 -30.59 -15.35 22.81
CA LEU A 422 -30.70 -16.14 24.03
C LEU A 422 -32.09 -16.81 24.06
N PRO A 423 -32.20 -18.10 24.42
CA PRO A 423 -33.49 -18.77 24.51
C PRO A 423 -34.37 -18.07 25.56
N THR A 424 -35.64 -17.83 25.21
CA THR A 424 -36.61 -17.20 26.11
C THR A 424 -36.92 -18.13 27.29
N ALA A 425 -37.21 -17.54 28.45
CA ALA A 425 -37.46 -18.26 29.71
C ALA A 425 -38.79 -19.06 29.75
N GLU A 426 -39.35 -19.41 28.59
CA GLU A 426 -40.58 -20.18 28.43
C GLU A 426 -40.30 -21.68 28.16
N GLU A 427 -39.08 -22.04 27.72
CA GLU A 427 -38.68 -23.45 27.51
C GLU A 427 -38.05 -24.11 28.75
N ALA A 428 -37.68 -23.32 29.78
CA ALA A 428 -37.05 -23.80 31.02
C ALA A 428 -38.08 -23.94 32.17
N GLY A 429 -39.07 -24.82 32.00
CA GLY A 429 -40.20 -24.93 32.91
C GLY A 429 -39.90 -25.53 34.29
N ASN A 430 -39.44 -24.73 35.27
CA ASN A 430 -39.51 -25.08 36.70
C ASN A 430 -39.40 -23.87 37.66
N ALA A 431 -40.48 -23.60 38.42
CA ALA A 431 -40.55 -22.79 39.65
C ALA A 431 -40.13 -21.29 39.60
N GLU A 432 -40.51 -20.41 40.53
CA GLU A 432 -41.76 -20.23 41.31
C GLU A 432 -41.78 -18.76 41.80
N ALA A 433 -42.95 -18.12 41.91
CA ALA A 433 -43.04 -16.68 42.13
C ALA A 433 -43.17 -16.29 43.62
N VAL A 434 -42.19 -15.53 44.13
CA VAL A 434 -42.23 -14.90 45.47
C VAL A 434 -41.93 -13.39 45.33
N PRO A 435 -42.76 -12.49 45.89
CA PRO A 435 -42.59 -11.04 45.75
C PRO A 435 -41.66 -10.43 46.82
N LYS A 436 -41.15 -9.23 46.50
CA LYS A 436 -40.68 -8.11 47.36
C LYS A 436 -40.51 -8.37 48.87
N ASP A 437 -39.40 -7.89 49.44
CA ASP A 437 -39.38 -6.53 50.03
C ASP A 437 -37.97 -5.97 50.39
N GLU A 438 -37.93 -4.65 50.63
CA GLU A 438 -36.94 -3.81 51.36
C GLU A 438 -35.42 -3.82 51.01
N GLN A 439 -34.84 -2.66 50.66
CA GLN A 439 -33.91 -1.78 51.44
C GLN A 439 -32.47 -2.33 51.63
N VAL A 440 -31.38 -1.57 51.87
CA VAL A 440 -31.18 -0.18 52.35
C VAL A 440 -30.00 0.52 51.61
N GLU A 441 -30.07 1.85 51.53
CA GLU A 441 -29.01 2.84 51.24
C GLU A 441 -27.68 2.70 52.01
N ALA A 442 -26.56 3.11 51.36
CA ALA A 442 -25.32 3.71 51.93
C ALA A 442 -24.26 3.87 50.81
N SER A 443 -23.99 5.07 50.26
CA SER A 443 -23.09 6.12 50.77
C SER A 443 -21.64 5.66 51.09
N GLY A 444 -20.56 6.26 50.56
CA GLY A 444 -20.39 7.36 49.58
C GLY A 444 -18.99 8.02 49.75
N VAL A 445 -18.70 9.11 49.00
CA VAL A 445 -17.64 10.14 49.32
C VAL A 445 -16.16 9.66 49.19
N GLU A 446 -15.15 10.37 48.64
CA GLU A 446 -14.97 11.58 47.78
C GLU A 446 -13.46 11.65 47.34
N SER A 447 -12.93 12.46 46.41
CA SER A 447 -13.49 13.35 45.36
C SER A 447 -12.43 13.71 44.30
N GLY A 448 -12.87 14.02 43.07
CA GLY A 448 -12.22 15.00 42.16
C GLY A 448 -10.93 14.62 41.42
N ALA A 449 -10.51 15.34 40.36
CA ALA A 449 -11.21 16.31 39.50
C ALA A 449 -10.35 16.59 38.23
N GLY A 450 -10.87 16.90 37.04
CA GLY A 450 -12.26 16.92 36.56
C GLY A 450 -12.40 17.48 35.13
N GLY A 451 -13.62 17.40 34.57
CA GLY A 451 -14.21 18.31 33.56
C GLY A 451 -13.84 18.13 32.07
N GLN A 452 -14.65 18.55 31.08
CA GLN A 452 -15.99 19.19 31.03
C GLN A 452 -16.36 19.34 29.52
N VAL A 453 -17.59 19.23 28.96
CA VAL A 453 -18.99 18.85 29.34
C VAL A 453 -19.61 18.14 28.07
N LEU A 454 -20.91 17.91 27.76
CA LEU A 454 -22.28 18.38 28.12
C LEU A 454 -23.31 17.22 27.98
N ASP A 455 -24.54 17.47 28.43
CA ASP A 455 -25.92 17.08 27.99
C ASP A 455 -26.06 16.04 26.84
N GLU A 456 -26.91 14.98 26.89
CA GLU A 456 -28.36 14.86 27.22
C GLU A 456 -29.29 15.50 26.16
N GLU A 457 -30.46 14.94 25.79
CA GLU A 457 -31.37 13.98 26.47
C GLU A 457 -31.71 12.70 25.66
N ARG A 458 -32.31 11.71 26.34
CA ARG A 458 -33.08 10.59 25.77
C ARG A 458 -34.50 10.62 26.32
N THR A 459 -35.53 10.66 25.48
CA THR A 459 -36.91 10.29 25.87
C THR A 459 -37.56 9.39 24.83
N SER A 460 -37.96 8.19 25.25
CA SER A 460 -38.69 7.20 24.44
C SER A 460 -40.19 7.25 24.77
N HIS A 461 -41.05 7.20 23.75
CA HIS A 461 -42.50 7.34 23.92
C HIS A 461 -43.18 6.02 24.36
N ILE A 462 -44.29 6.12 25.09
CA ILE A 462 -45.07 4.98 25.61
C ILE A 462 -46.39 4.86 24.82
N PRO A 463 -46.77 3.66 24.31
CA PRO A 463 -47.95 3.53 23.45
C PRO A 463 -49.24 3.22 24.22
N ASN A 464 -50.05 4.25 24.54
CA ASN A 464 -51.53 4.24 24.49
C ASN A 464 -52.18 5.51 25.09
N GLN A 465 -52.72 6.40 24.25
CA GLN A 465 -53.96 7.16 24.48
C GLN A 465 -54.44 7.84 23.18
N PRO A 466 -55.73 8.21 23.04
CA PRO A 466 -56.34 8.48 21.73
C PRO A 466 -56.30 9.94 21.24
N ASP A 467 -56.21 10.06 19.92
CA ASP A 467 -56.47 11.15 18.97
C ASP A 467 -56.81 12.56 19.48
N LYS A 468 -55.97 13.53 19.09
CA LYS A 468 -56.36 14.92 18.80
C LYS A 468 -55.67 15.40 17.51
N PRO A 469 -56.30 16.26 16.70
CA PRO A 469 -55.91 16.46 15.30
C PRO A 469 -54.68 17.37 15.11
N ASP A 470 -53.72 16.88 14.32
CA ASP A 470 -52.52 17.63 13.94
C ASP A 470 -52.80 18.77 12.95
N LYS A 471 -52.07 19.88 13.15
CA LYS A 471 -52.03 20.99 12.19
C LYS A 471 -50.79 20.85 11.30
N GLN A 472 -51.01 20.46 10.05
CA GLN A 472 -49.95 20.38 9.05
C GLN A 472 -49.23 21.73 8.88
N LYS A 473 -47.92 21.74 9.13
CA LYS A 473 -46.98 22.67 8.49
C LYS A 473 -46.28 21.89 7.38
N MET A 474 -46.47 22.28 6.12
CA MET A 474 -45.70 21.73 5.00
C MET A 474 -44.32 22.40 4.93
N ASP A 475 -43.29 21.63 4.60
CA ASP A 475 -41.97 22.15 4.29
C ASP A 475 -41.98 22.96 2.99
N GLU A 476 -41.84 24.28 3.09
CA GLU A 476 -41.66 25.19 1.94
C GLU A 476 -40.44 24.79 1.09
N SER A 477 -39.43 24.16 1.71
CA SER A 477 -38.24 23.65 1.03
C SER A 477 -38.52 22.52 0.03
N ARG A 478 -39.63 21.77 0.17
CA ARG A 478 -40.01 20.73 -0.81
C ARG A 478 -40.74 21.31 -2.01
N ARG A 479 -41.73 22.19 -1.78
CA ARG A 479 -42.44 22.90 -2.87
C ARG A 479 -41.48 23.64 -3.80
N ARG A 480 -40.53 24.39 -3.24
CA ARG A 480 -39.54 25.16 -4.00
C ARG A 480 -38.66 24.30 -4.93
N LEU A 481 -38.56 22.99 -4.70
CA LEU A 481 -37.78 22.05 -5.53
C LEU A 481 -38.63 21.35 -6.61
N GLU A 482 -39.95 21.34 -6.47
CA GLU A 482 -40.90 20.92 -7.50
C GLU A 482 -41.26 22.10 -8.43
N GLU A 483 -41.45 23.30 -7.87
CA GLU A 483 -41.66 24.57 -8.59
C GLU A 483 -40.47 24.97 -9.49
N MET A 484 -39.26 24.49 -9.19
CA MET A 484 -38.06 24.64 -10.03
C MET A 484 -37.96 23.61 -11.18
N LYS A 485 -38.77 22.54 -11.15
CA LYS A 485 -38.71 21.44 -12.14
C LYS A 485 -39.83 21.49 -13.17
N ASN A 486 -40.98 22.06 -12.83
CA ASN A 486 -42.05 22.30 -13.80
C ASN A 486 -41.76 23.59 -14.58
N GLY A 487 -41.41 23.46 -15.86
CA GLY A 487 -41.34 24.60 -16.78
C GLY A 487 -42.72 25.26 -16.96
N VAL A 488 -42.73 26.59 -17.13
CA VAL A 488 -43.96 27.39 -17.24
C VAL A 488 -44.87 26.86 -18.35
N THR A 489 -46.11 26.51 -18.00
CA THR A 489 -47.05 25.93 -18.95
C THR A 489 -47.65 26.98 -19.88
N GLU A 490 -48.09 26.56 -21.07
CA GLU A 490 -48.74 27.46 -22.03
C GLU A 490 -50.03 28.08 -21.46
N ALA A 491 -50.74 27.37 -20.57
CA ALA A 491 -51.92 27.87 -19.88
C ALA A 491 -51.61 29.03 -18.91
N GLU A 492 -50.48 28.97 -18.19
CA GLU A 492 -50.02 30.05 -17.31
C GLU A 492 -49.54 31.26 -18.13
N MET A 493 -48.90 31.02 -19.28
CA MET A 493 -48.54 32.08 -20.23
C MET A 493 -49.77 32.73 -20.88
N GLU A 494 -50.84 31.98 -21.15
CA GLU A 494 -52.13 32.52 -21.55
C GLU A 494 -52.79 33.36 -20.44
N GLN A 495 -52.78 32.88 -19.19
CA GLN A 495 -53.33 33.64 -18.05
C GLN A 495 -52.57 34.95 -17.83
N TYR A 496 -51.23 34.91 -17.85
CA TYR A 496 -50.40 36.12 -17.73
C TYR A 496 -50.61 37.10 -18.91
N ARG A 497 -50.82 36.59 -20.14
CA ARG A 497 -51.22 37.43 -21.29
C ARG A 497 -52.59 38.09 -21.06
N LYS A 498 -53.59 37.33 -20.58
CA LYS A 498 -54.95 37.82 -20.29
C LYS A 498 -54.98 38.83 -19.15
N GLU A 499 -54.25 38.60 -18.06
CA GLU A 499 -54.08 39.61 -17.00
C GLU A 499 -53.40 40.87 -17.54
N LYS A 500 -52.36 40.73 -18.36
CA LYS A 500 -51.64 41.87 -18.94
C LYS A 500 -52.50 42.68 -19.91
N THR A 501 -53.40 42.07 -20.68
CA THR A 501 -54.37 42.80 -21.50
C THR A 501 -55.44 43.47 -20.64
N ASN A 502 -56.00 42.76 -19.66
CA ASN A 502 -57.05 43.31 -18.78
C ASN A 502 -56.54 44.48 -17.93
N LYS A 503 -55.25 44.46 -17.54
CA LYS A 503 -54.57 45.53 -16.81
C LYS A 503 -54.07 46.68 -17.69
N ALA A 504 -54.19 46.54 -19.02
CA ALA A 504 -53.91 47.58 -20.01
C ALA A 504 -55.19 48.18 -20.64
N ASP A 505 -56.36 47.61 -20.34
CA ASP A 505 -57.66 48.15 -20.74
C ASP A 505 -58.07 49.30 -19.79
N PRO A 506 -58.22 50.56 -20.28
CA PRO A 506 -58.65 51.67 -19.45
C PRO A 506 -60.09 51.53 -18.91
N MET A 507 -60.93 50.67 -19.50
CA MET A 507 -62.29 50.41 -19.00
C MET A 507 -62.31 49.49 -17.77
N ALA A 508 -61.26 48.71 -17.52
CA ALA A 508 -61.22 47.75 -16.40
C ALA A 508 -61.30 48.42 -15.02
N GLY A 509 -60.90 49.69 -14.91
CA GLY A 509 -61.06 50.51 -13.70
C GLY A 509 -62.41 51.21 -13.55
N MET A 510 -63.30 51.11 -14.55
CA MET A 510 -64.61 51.78 -14.59
C MET A 510 -65.80 50.83 -14.37
N LEU A 511 -65.62 49.52 -14.53
CA LEU A 511 -66.67 48.54 -14.20
C LEU A 511 -66.80 48.39 -12.68
N GLY A 512 -67.79 49.07 -12.09
CA GLY A 512 -68.22 48.86 -10.70
C GLY A 512 -68.53 50.10 -9.88
N THR A 513 -68.44 51.31 -10.46
CA THR A 513 -68.59 52.59 -9.72
C THR A 513 -69.80 53.43 -10.14
N ASP A 514 -70.86 52.80 -10.66
CA ASP A 514 -72.16 53.44 -10.90
C ASP A 514 -73.13 53.12 -9.75
N GLU A 515 -73.04 53.86 -8.64
CA GLU A 515 -74.16 53.97 -7.69
C GLU A 515 -75.13 55.05 -8.16
N LEU A 516 -76.41 54.70 -8.29
CA LEU A 516 -77.48 55.59 -8.76
C LEU A 516 -77.82 56.66 -7.71
N LEU A 517 -78.22 57.84 -8.22
CA LEU A 517 -78.77 58.97 -7.46
C LEU A 517 -80.30 59.06 -7.65
#